data_AF-A0A9E6D0P6-F1
#
_entry.id   AF-A0A9E6D0P6-F1
#
_cell.length_a   1.000
_cell.length_b   1.000
_cell.length_c   1.000
_cell.angle_alpha   90.00
_cell.angle_beta   90.00
_cell.angle_gamma   90.00
#
_symmetry.space_group_name_H-M   'P 1'
#
loop_
_entity.id
_entity.type
_entity.pdbx_description
1 polymer ?
#
loop_
_entity_poly.entity_id
_entity_poly.type
_entity_poly.pdbx_seq_one_letter_code
_entity_poly.pdbx_strand_id
1 'polypeptide(L)' 'MVRIGQLSHAALVFTRCSCEMDLTGQKMTGFLFVDIKGFDAEKDLDFWISKALDYTQELGN' A
#
# COMPACT_ATOMS: atom_id res chain seq x y z
N MET A 1 0.99 6.05 4.38
CA MET A 1 0.58 4.68 4.74
C MET A 1 -0.68 4.35 3.94
N VAL A 2 -0.71 3.21 3.26
CA VAL A 2 -1.82 2.83 2.37
C VAL A 2 -2.30 1.44 2.75
N ARG A 3 -3.62 1.25 2.87
CA ARG A 3 -4.23 -0.06 3.12
C ARG A 3 -4.64 -0.67 1.78
N ILE A 4 -4.09 -1.84 1.46
CA ILE A 4 -4.30 -2.50 0.17
C ILE A 4 -4.73 -3.97 0.29
N GLY A 5 -4.88 -4.47 1.52
CA GLY A 5 -5.28 -5.86 1.78
C GLY A 5 -4.15 -6.87 1.62
N GLN A 6 -4.37 -8.09 2.12
CA GLN A 6 -3.33 -9.12 2.24
C GLN A 6 -2.87 -9.69 0.87
N LEU A 7 -3.79 -9.77 -0.09
CA LEU A 7 -3.54 -10.28 -1.45
C LEU A 7 -2.62 -9.35 -2.25
N SER A 8 -2.93 -8.06 -2.27
CA SER A 8 -2.12 -7.06 -2.98
C SER A 8 -0.83 -6.72 -2.23
N HIS A 9 -0.79 -6.98 -0.91
CA HIS A 9 0.38 -6.69 -0.09
C HIS A 9 1.65 -7.37 -0.60
N ALA A 10 1.63 -8.68 -0.86
CA ALA A 10 2.84 -9.39 -1.31
C ALA A 10 3.34 -8.94 -2.70
N ALA A 11 2.44 -8.48 -3.57
CA ALA A 11 2.79 -8.03 -4.92
C ALA A 11 3.27 -6.57 -4.97
N LEU A 12 2.80 -5.74 -4.03
CA LEU A 12 3.09 -4.30 -4.01
C LEU A 12 4.13 -3.90 -2.97
N VAL A 13 4.45 -4.77 -2.01
CA VAL A 13 5.55 -4.54 -1.05
C VAL A 13 6.88 -4.56 -1.80
N PHE A 14 7.70 -3.52 -1.61
CA PHE A 14 8.93 -3.22 -2.38
C PHE A 14 8.74 -2.66 -3.80
N THR A 15 7.53 -2.23 -4.15
CA THR A 15 7.28 -1.52 -5.43
C THR A 15 7.08 -0.02 -5.20
N ARG A 16 7.58 0.82 -6.11
CA ARG A 16 7.44 2.30 -6.06
C ARG A 16 7.83 2.92 -4.71
N CYS A 17 9.00 2.54 -4.18
CA CYS A 17 9.51 3.00 -2.89
C CYS A 17 8.58 2.67 -1.70
N SER A 18 7.77 1.62 -1.82
CA SER A 18 7.04 1.05 -0.68
C SER A 18 7.91 0.04 0.06
N CYS A 19 7.70 -0.08 1.37
CA CYS A 19 8.36 -1.05 2.24
C CYS A 19 7.32 -1.76 3.10
N GLU A 20 7.67 -2.97 3.55
CA GLU A 20 6.86 -3.68 4.55
C GLU A 20 6.81 -2.84 5.83
N MET A 21 5.62 -2.71 6.41
CA MET A 21 5.46 -1.97 7.64
C MET A 21 5.79 -2.87 8.83
N ASP A 22 6.97 -2.65 9.42
CA ASP A 22 7.45 -3.33 10.62
C ASP A 22 7.52 -2.31 11.77
N LEU A 23 6.36 -1.98 12.36
CA LEU A 23 6.28 -1.07 13.52
C LEU A 23 6.38 -1.80 14.86
N THR A 24 6.11 -3.10 14.90
CA THR A 24 6.00 -3.88 16.14
C THR A 24 6.83 -5.17 16.15
N GLY A 25 7.70 -5.38 15.15
CA GLY A 25 8.40 -6.67 14.97
C GLY A 25 7.53 -7.76 14.36
N GLN A 26 6.31 -7.43 13.93
CA GLN A 26 5.40 -8.32 13.21
C GLN A 26 5.06 -7.70 11.86
N LYS A 27 5.13 -8.53 10.81
CA LYS A 27 4.71 -8.14 9.46
C LYS A 27 3.24 -7.75 9.50
N MET A 28 2.95 -6.45 9.41
CA MET A 28 1.57 -5.95 9.28
C MET A 28 1.06 -6.23 7.86
N THR A 29 0.68 -7.48 7.62
CA THR A 29 0.17 -7.91 6.32
C THR A 29 -1.10 -7.16 5.97
N GLY A 30 -1.07 -6.36 4.90
CA GLY A 30 -2.20 -5.57 4.42
C GLY A 30 -2.00 -4.04 4.48
N PHE A 31 -0.91 -3.58 5.09
CA PHE A 31 -0.52 -2.17 5.09
C PHE A 31 0.85 -1.97 4.47
N LEU A 32 0.95 -0.97 3.60
CA LEU A 32 2.23 -0.55 3.04
C LEU A 32 2.64 0.80 3.60
N PHE A 33 3.94 0.87 3.92
CA PHE A 33 4.61 2.15 4.12
C PHE A 33 5.14 2.61 2.77
N VAL A 34 4.82 3.84 2.37
CA VAL A 34 5.32 4.45 1.13
C VAL A 34 6.24 5.58 1.55
N ASP A 35 7.49 5.53 1.11
CA ASP A 35 8.46 6.60 1.37
C ASP A 35 8.06 7.89 0.64
N ILE A 36 8.60 9.03 1.07
CA ILE A 36 8.32 10.36 0.49
C ILE A 36 8.59 10.37 -1.01
N LYS A 37 9.61 9.64 -1.47
CA LYS A 37 9.92 9.49 -2.90
C LYS A 37 8.89 8.66 -3.68
N GLY A 38 8.10 7.84 -3.01
CA GLY A 38 7.11 6.94 -3.59
C GLY A 38 5.73 7.57 -3.80
N PHE A 39 5.54 8.82 -3.40
CA PHE A 39 4.32 9.62 -3.67
C PHE A 39 4.63 11.06 -4.08
N ASP A 40 5.88 11.37 -4.40
CA ASP A 40 6.33 12.71 -4.81
C ASP A 40 5.68 13.16 -6.13
N ALA A 41 5.47 12.22 -7.07
CA ALA A 41 4.74 12.48 -8.30
C ALA A 41 3.23 12.24 -8.13
N GLU A 42 2.42 13.11 -8.74
CA GLU A 42 0.94 12.96 -8.75
C GLU A 42 0.51 11.57 -9.26
N LYS A 43 1.19 11.01 -10.26
CA LYS A 43 0.89 9.68 -10.81
C LYS A 43 1.09 8.55 -9.80
N ASP A 44 2.01 8.71 -8.86
CA ASP A 44 2.24 7.73 -7.81
C ASP A 44 1.18 7.86 -6.71
N LEU A 45 0.81 9.09 -6.36
CA LEU A 45 -0.30 9.35 -5.45
C LEU A 45 -1.62 8.78 -5.98
N ASP A 46 -1.94 9.01 -7.26
CA ASP A 46 -3.14 8.51 -7.92
C ASP A 46 -3.19 6.96 -7.92
N PHE A 47 -2.04 6.33 -8.18
CA PHE A 47 -1.91 4.88 -8.12
C PHE A 47 -2.24 4.32 -6.72
N TRP A 48 -1.68 4.93 -5.67
CA TRP A 48 -1.94 4.50 -4.29
C TRP A 48 -3.38 4.71 -3.86
N ILE A 49 -3.99 5.83 -4.29
CA ILE A 49 -5.41 6.12 -4.04
C ILE A 49 -6.29 5.07 -4.73
N SER A 50 -6.04 4.78 -6.01
CA SER A 50 -6.77 3.75 -6.75
C SER A 50 -6.68 2.39 -6.05
N LYS A 51 -5.50 2.00 -5.56
CA LYS A 51 -5.32 0.73 -4.85
C LYS A 51 -6.06 0.66 -3.51
N ALA A 52 -6.14 1.77 -2.79
CA ALA A 52 -6.92 1.84 -1.56
C ALA A 52 -8.44 1.77 -1.83
N LEU A 53 -8.90 2.38 -2.93
CA LEU A 53 -10.29 2.33 -3.37
C LEU A 53 -10.68 0.93 -3.85
N ASP A 54 -9.84 0.28 -4.67
CA ASP A 54 -10.03 -1.11 -5.10
C ASP A 54 -10.27 -2.02 -3.88
N TYR A 55 -9.38 -1.95 -2.88
CA TYR A 55 -9.51 -2.74 -1.65
C TYR A 55 -10.79 -2.41 -0.85
N THR A 56 -11.18 -1.14 -0.82
CA THR A 56 -12.41 -0.71 -0.12
C THR A 56 -13.66 -1.24 -0.83
N GLN A 57 -13.66 -1.29 -2.16
CA GLN A 57 -14.75 -1.88 -2.93
C GLN A 57 -14.83 -3.40 -2.74
N GLU A 58 -13.68 -4.09 -2.70
CA GLU A 58 -13.63 -5.54 -2.43
C GLU A 58 -14.14 -5.91 -1.04
N LEU A 59 -14.01 -5.02 -0.05
CA LEU A 59 -14.53 -5.20 1.31
C LEU A 59 -16.06 -5.01 1.44
N GLY A 60 -16.68 -4.30 0.50
CA GLY A 60 -18.09 -3.94 0.54
C GLY A 60 -19.04 -4.93 -0.14
N ASN A 61 -18.51 -5.96 -0.80
CA ASN A 61 -19.24 -7.07 -1.40
C ASN A 61 -19.15 -8.34 -0.52
#